data_AF-A0A9Q3Z9M5-F1
#
_entry.id   AF-A0A9Q3Z9M5-F1
#
_cell.length_a   1.000
_cell.length_b   1.000
_cell.length_c   1.000
_cell.angle_alpha   90.00
_cell.angle_beta   90.00
_cell.angle_gamma   90.00
#
_symmetry.space_group_name_H-M   'P 1'
#
loop_
_entity.id
_entity.type
_entity.pdbx_description
1 polymer ?
#
loop_
_entity_poly.entity_id
_entity_poly.type
_entity_poly.pdbx_seq_one_letter_code
_entity_poly.pdbx_strand_id
1 'polypeptide(L)'
;MASGAACLQGFRTAGTKVDGRSTIYCTAWKDVATAIKQYKYRLSSAAQEARGPVVREPGLGRGAFRYENVKEAAPFSDDLRLLVRDSNLECEVQVQSLKPLTAQQVTAAWPAMTKTVRALLPELRS
;
A
#
# COMPACT_ATOMS: atom_id res chain seq x y z
N MET A 1 -17.97 12.20 6.07
CA MET A 1 -18.00 11.55 4.74
C MET A 1 -16.62 11.72 4.13
N ALA A 2 -15.98 10.62 3.74
CA ALA A 2 -14.71 10.63 3.01
C ALA A 2 -15.02 10.21 1.57
N SER A 3 -14.42 10.89 0.59
CA SER A 3 -14.42 10.44 -0.80
C SER A 3 -13.16 9.63 -1.06
N GLY A 4 -13.26 8.58 -1.87
CA GLY A 4 -12.13 7.72 -2.20
C GLY A 4 -12.15 7.25 -3.64
N ALA A 5 -10.96 6.91 -4.14
CA ALA A 5 -10.73 6.33 -5.46
C ALA A 5 -10.00 4.99 -5.30
N ALA A 6 -10.40 4.00 -6.08
CA ALA A 6 -9.76 2.69 -6.14
C ALA A 6 -9.32 2.37 -7.56
N CYS A 7 -8.05 2.00 -7.74
CA CYS A 7 -7.55 1.43 -8.99
C CYS A 7 -7.14 -0.02 -8.75
N LEU A 8 -7.61 -0.94 -9.60
CA LEU A 8 -7.32 -2.38 -9.52
C LEU A 8 -6.67 -2.84 -10.83
N GLN A 9 -5.50 -3.48 -10.73
CA GLN A 9 -4.81 -4.07 -11.87
C GLN A 9 -4.42 -5.52 -11.58
N GLY A 10 -4.90 -6.45 -12.38
CA GLY A 10 -4.49 -7.86 -12.31
C GLY A 10 -3.10 -8.07 -12.93
N PHE A 11 -2.30 -8.96 -12.33
CA PHE A 11 -1.03 -9.39 -12.89
C PHE A 11 -0.83 -10.91 -12.75
N ARG A 12 0.21 -11.41 -13.41
CA ARG A 12 0.57 -12.83 -13.41
C ARG A 12 1.93 -12.98 -12.74
N THR A 13 2.05 -13.92 -11.82
CA THR A 13 3.34 -14.28 -11.20
C THR A 13 4.03 -15.39 -11.98
N ALA A 14 3.26 -16.38 -12.43
CA ALA A 14 3.72 -17.52 -13.23
C ALA A 14 2.56 -18.16 -14.02
N GLY A 15 2.84 -18.58 -15.26
CA GLY A 15 1.84 -19.20 -16.15
C GLY A 15 0.90 -18.20 -16.83
N THR A 16 -0.25 -18.67 -17.31
CA THR A 16 -1.15 -17.90 -18.19
C THR A 16 -2.35 -17.25 -17.48
N LYS A 17 -2.65 -17.66 -16.24
CA LYS A 17 -3.79 -17.15 -15.46
C LYS A 17 -3.35 -15.97 -14.58
N VAL A 18 -4.23 -14.98 -14.44
CA VAL A 18 -4.08 -13.89 -13.46
C VAL A 18 -4.21 -14.50 -12.07
N ASP A 19 -3.17 -14.32 -11.25
CA ASP A 19 -3.08 -14.85 -9.90
C ASP A 19 -2.62 -13.79 -8.88
N GLY A 20 -2.31 -12.58 -9.35
CA GLY A 20 -2.04 -11.44 -8.49
C GLY A 20 -2.89 -10.22 -8.85
N ARG A 21 -2.98 -9.29 -7.90
CA ARG A 21 -3.61 -7.98 -8.09
C ARG A 21 -2.82 -6.89 -7.39
N SER A 22 -2.73 -5.74 -8.03
CA SER A 22 -2.32 -4.50 -7.39
C SER A 22 -3.54 -3.63 -7.22
N THR A 23 -3.74 -3.12 -6.00
CA THR A 23 -4.85 -2.22 -5.68
C THR A 23 -4.30 -0.97 -5.03
N ILE A 24 -4.84 0.20 -5.40
CA ILE A 24 -4.56 1.47 -4.72
C ILE A 24 -5.85 2.02 -4.19
N TYR A 25 -5.91 2.25 -2.89
CA TYR A 25 -7.01 2.93 -2.22
C TYR A 25 -6.51 4.27 -1.71
N CYS A 26 -7.09 5.36 -2.17
CA CYS A 26 -6.82 6.68 -1.61
C CYS A 26 -8.09 7.26 -1.00
N THR A 27 -7.96 7.76 0.22
CA THR A 27 -9.03 8.38 1.00
C THR A 27 -8.66 9.83 1.30
N ALA A 28 -9.56 10.75 0.94
CA ALA A 28 -9.46 12.14 1.36
C ALA A 28 -10.30 12.35 2.62
N TRP A 29 -9.62 12.58 3.74
CA TRP A 29 -10.27 12.89 5.00
C TRP A 29 -10.71 14.35 5.02
N LYS A 30 -11.92 14.62 5.51
CA LYS A 30 -12.39 16.00 5.74
C LYS A 30 -11.58 16.70 6.84
N ASP A 31 -11.17 15.93 7.85
CA ASP A 31 -10.38 16.41 8.97
C ASP A 31 -8.95 15.85 8.91
N VAL A 32 -7.97 16.75 8.84
CA VAL A 32 -6.54 16.42 8.80
C VAL A 32 -6.08 15.73 10.08
N ALA A 33 -6.64 16.11 11.24
CA ALA A 33 -6.27 15.50 12.52
C ALA A 33 -6.66 14.01 12.53
N THR A 34 -7.82 13.67 11.97
CA THR A 34 -8.25 12.29 11.79
C THR A 34 -7.29 11.52 10.87
N ALA A 35 -6.89 12.07 9.72
CA ALA A 35 -5.91 11.42 8.84
C ALA A 35 -4.58 11.14 9.55
N ILE A 36 -4.08 12.11 10.34
CA ILE A 36 -2.87 11.93 11.15
C ILE A 36 -3.05 10.83 12.20
N LYS A 37 -4.20 10.80 12.88
CA LYS A 37 -4.50 9.79 13.91
C LYS A 37 -4.55 8.39 13.30
N GLN A 38 -5.24 8.22 12.17
CA GLN A 38 -5.34 6.94 11.47
C GLN A 38 -3.98 6.45 11.00
N TYR A 39 -3.20 7.31 10.34
CA TYR A 39 -1.83 6.95 9.92
C TYR A 39 -0.95 6.51 11.10
N LYS A 40 -0.99 7.23 12.23
CA LYS A 40 -0.22 6.87 13.44
C LYS A 40 -0.66 5.52 14.00
N TYR A 41 -1.97 5.26 14.03
CA TYR A 41 -2.52 3.99 14.47
C TYR A 41 -2.03 2.84 13.57
N ARG A 42 -2.18 2.97 12.25
CA ARG A 42 -1.71 1.98 11.26
C ARG A 42 -0.20 1.73 11.38
N LEU A 43 0.60 2.79 11.54
CA LEU A 43 2.04 2.64 11.76
C LEU A 43 2.36 1.87 13.05
N SER A 44 1.61 2.11 14.13
CA SER A 44 1.82 1.41 15.40
C SER A 44 1.40 -0.06 15.36
N SER A 45 0.36 -0.40 14.58
CA SER A 45 -0.12 -1.78 14.45
C SER A 45 0.67 -2.60 13.43
N ALA A 46 1.29 -1.94 12.44
CA ALA A 46 2.01 -2.61 11.35
C ALA A 46 3.05 -3.63 11.82
N ALA A 47 3.77 -3.37 12.92
CA ALA A 47 4.77 -4.30 13.44
C ALA A 47 4.16 -5.63 13.95
N GLN A 48 2.89 -5.62 14.36
CA GLN A 48 2.15 -6.82 14.78
C GLN A 48 1.51 -7.53 13.58
N GLU A 49 1.38 -6.84 12.45
CA GLU A 49 0.74 -7.33 11.23
C GLU A 49 1.76 -7.83 10.20
N ALA A 50 3.04 -7.52 10.40
CA ALA A 50 4.10 -7.75 9.42
C ALA A 50 4.78 -9.11 9.62
N ARG A 51 5.11 -9.79 8.50
CA ARG A 51 6.01 -10.96 8.49
C ARG A 51 7.43 -10.58 8.91
N GLY A 52 7.84 -9.34 8.65
CA GLY A 52 9.20 -8.84 8.83
C GLY A 52 9.23 -7.35 9.21
N PRO A 53 10.31 -6.62 8.91
CA PRO A 53 10.45 -5.24 9.33
C PRO A 53 9.42 -4.32 8.65
N VAL A 54 8.89 -3.39 9.42
CA VAL A 54 8.18 -2.22 8.88
C VAL A 54 9.21 -1.19 8.47
N VAL A 55 9.30 -0.91 7.17
CA VAL A 55 10.29 0.00 6.61
C VAL A 55 9.66 1.36 6.35
N ARG A 56 10.27 2.43 6.86
CA ARG A 56 9.87 3.80 6.52
C ARG A 56 10.37 4.16 5.13
N GLU A 57 9.51 4.77 4.33
CA GLU A 57 9.80 5.19 2.96
C GLU A 57 9.91 6.72 2.89
N PRO A 58 11.11 7.31 2.98
CA PRO A 58 11.27 8.76 2.93
C PRO A 58 10.96 9.30 1.53
N GLY A 59 10.51 10.56 1.47
CA GLY A 59 10.25 11.24 0.19
C GLY A 59 8.93 10.89 -0.49
N LEU A 60 8.00 10.22 0.21
CA LEU A 60 6.59 10.09 -0.19
C LEU A 60 5.68 10.78 0.83
N GLY A 61 4.93 11.78 0.35
CA GLY A 61 3.99 12.53 1.18
C GLY A 61 4.65 13.16 2.41
N ARG A 62 3.88 13.22 3.51
CA ARG A 62 4.36 13.63 4.84
C ARG A 62 4.71 12.44 5.75
N GLY A 63 4.53 11.22 5.26
CA GLY A 63 4.90 10.00 5.95
C GLY A 63 4.49 8.79 5.12
N ALA A 64 5.41 7.84 4.98
CA ALA A 64 5.12 6.56 4.35
C ALA A 64 5.87 5.43 5.04
N PHE A 65 5.27 4.24 4.99
CA PHE A 65 5.90 3.01 5.42
C PHE A 65 5.35 1.82 4.63
N ARG A 66 6.16 0.76 4.53
CA ARG A 66 5.79 -0.49 3.87
C ARG A 66 6.12 -1.70 4.72
N TYR A 67 5.40 -2.78 4.46
CA TYR A 67 5.58 -4.06 5.13
C TYR A 67 4.92 -5.19 4.34
N GLU A 68 5.36 -6.42 4.61
CA GLU A 68 4.68 -7.64 4.15
C GLU A 68 3.63 -8.04 5.19
N ASN A 69 2.35 -7.89 4.85
CA ASN A 69 1.24 -8.17 5.74
C ASN A 69 0.98 -9.69 5.86
N VAL A 70 0.64 -10.15 7.07
CA VAL A 70 0.21 -11.53 7.35
C VAL A 70 -1.14 -11.63 8.05
N LYS A 71 -1.59 -10.57 8.75
CA LYS A 71 -2.82 -10.61 9.57
C LYS A 71 -4.09 -10.71 8.72
N GLU A 72 -4.09 -10.05 7.58
CA GLU A 72 -5.23 -9.94 6.65
C GLU A 72 -4.86 -10.44 5.25
N ALA A 73 -3.83 -11.28 5.16
CA ALA A 73 -3.28 -11.70 3.88
C ALA A 73 -4.15 -12.75 3.19
N ALA A 74 -4.90 -13.58 3.92
CA ALA A 74 -5.72 -14.63 3.33
C ALA A 74 -6.74 -14.06 2.33
N PRO A 75 -6.90 -14.66 1.13
CA PRO A 75 -6.32 -15.94 0.67
C PRO A 75 -4.95 -15.83 -0.03
N PHE A 76 -4.31 -14.67 -0.01
CA PHE A 76 -3.04 -14.41 -0.69
C PHE A 76 -1.85 -15.01 0.07
N SER A 77 -0.91 -15.57 -0.68
CA SER A 77 0.38 -16.06 -0.16
C SER A 77 1.30 -14.92 0.22
N ASP A 78 1.25 -13.83 -0.56
CA ASP A 78 1.97 -12.58 -0.31
C ASP A 78 1.02 -11.38 -0.43
N ASP A 79 1.13 -10.46 0.53
CA ASP A 79 0.40 -9.20 0.60
C ASP A 79 1.38 -8.08 0.97
N LEU A 80 1.87 -7.37 -0.04
CA LEU A 80 2.79 -6.25 0.13
C LEU A 80 1.97 -4.96 0.30
N ARG A 81 2.17 -4.24 1.41
CA ARG A 81 1.45 -2.99 1.69
C ARG A 81 2.40 -1.80 1.75
N LEU A 82 2.03 -0.71 1.08
CA LEU A 82 2.66 0.62 1.19
C LEU A 82 1.57 1.60 1.60
N LEU A 83 1.70 2.18 2.79
CA LEU A 83 0.83 3.25 3.25
C LEU A 83 1.55 4.59 3.15
N VAL A 84 0.85 5.59 2.63
CA VAL A 84 1.34 6.95 2.45
C VAL A 84 0.29 7.91 2.95
N ARG A 85 0.69 8.83 3.82
CA ARG A 85 -0.14 9.95 4.26
C ARG A 85 0.46 11.25 3.79
N ASP A 86 -0.41 12.10 3.28
CA ASP A 86 -0.03 13.40 2.78
C ASP A 86 -1.13 14.44 2.98
N SER A 87 -0.90 15.41 3.86
CA SER A 87 -1.94 16.31 4.36
C SER A 87 -3.16 15.52 4.88
N ASN A 88 -4.32 15.66 4.24
CA ASN A 88 -5.57 14.97 4.54
C ASN A 88 -5.79 13.69 3.70
N LEU A 89 -4.85 13.34 2.81
CA LEU A 89 -4.89 12.14 2.00
C LEU A 89 -4.21 10.98 2.73
N GLU A 90 -4.81 9.81 2.66
CA GLU A 90 -4.20 8.54 3.02
C GLU A 90 -4.36 7.57 1.85
N CYS A 91 -3.25 7.08 1.32
CA CYS A 91 -3.21 6.12 0.23
C CYS A 91 -2.57 4.81 0.71
N GLU A 92 -3.21 3.69 0.38
CA GLU A 92 -2.68 2.36 0.59
C GLU A 92 -2.55 1.65 -0.76
N VAL A 93 -1.34 1.20 -1.08
CA VAL A 93 -1.08 0.31 -2.20
C VAL A 93 -0.91 -1.09 -1.67
N GLN A 94 -1.66 -2.03 -2.25
CA GLN A 94 -1.58 -3.46 -1.98
C GLN A 94 -1.06 -4.15 -3.25
N VAL A 95 -0.10 -5.05 -3.10
CA VAL A 95 0.28 -6.02 -4.14
C VAL A 95 0.09 -7.39 -3.54
N GLN A 96 -0.95 -8.08 -4.01
CA GLN A 96 -1.43 -9.32 -3.47
C GLN A 96 -1.29 -10.43 -4.50
N SER A 97 -0.85 -11.61 -4.07
CA SER A 97 -0.67 -12.76 -4.95
C SER A 97 -1.16 -14.05 -4.31
N LEU A 98 -1.93 -14.83 -5.05
CA LEU A 98 -2.38 -16.16 -4.64
C LEU A 98 -1.22 -17.17 -4.64
N LYS A 99 -0.15 -16.90 -5.40
CA LYS A 99 1.09 -17.70 -5.41
C LYS A 99 2.25 -16.94 -4.77
N PRO A 100 3.24 -17.64 -4.19
CA PRO A 100 4.44 -17.00 -3.67
C PRO A 100 5.17 -16.17 -4.73
N LEU A 101 5.49 -14.93 -4.41
CA LEU A 101 6.35 -14.06 -5.18
C LEU A 101 7.81 -14.48 -4.96
N THR A 102 8.60 -14.42 -6.03
CA THR A 102 10.06 -14.53 -5.90
C THR A 102 10.64 -13.30 -5.19
N ALA A 103 11.81 -13.45 -4.55
CA ALA A 103 12.51 -12.33 -3.93
C ALA A 103 12.76 -11.16 -4.90
N GLN A 104 13.01 -11.46 -6.18
CA GLN A 104 13.17 -10.46 -7.22
C GLN A 104 11.86 -9.70 -7.51
N GLN A 105 10.73 -10.40 -7.56
CA GLN A 105 9.41 -9.77 -7.73
C GLN A 105 9.06 -8.89 -6.54
N VAL A 106 9.31 -9.33 -5.30
CA VAL A 106 9.11 -8.51 -4.10
C VAL A 106 9.99 -7.27 -4.14
N THR A 107 11.28 -7.43 -4.46
CA THR A 107 12.25 -6.33 -4.57
C THR A 107 11.83 -5.30 -5.63
N ALA A 108 11.29 -5.76 -6.77
CA ALA A 108 10.84 -4.90 -7.86
C ALA A 108 9.47 -4.23 -7.57
N ALA A 109 8.62 -4.85 -6.74
CA ALA A 109 7.30 -4.32 -6.41
C ALA A 109 7.39 -3.01 -5.61
N TRP A 110 8.30 -2.92 -4.63
CA TRP A 110 8.44 -1.74 -3.78
C TRP A 110 8.68 -0.42 -4.52
N PRO A 111 9.68 -0.31 -5.43
CA PRO A 111 9.88 0.91 -6.21
C PRO A 111 8.73 1.16 -7.18
N ALA A 112 8.06 0.13 -7.70
CA ALA A 112 6.89 0.29 -8.57
C ALA A 112 5.71 0.91 -7.80
N MET A 113 5.37 0.38 -6.62
CA MET A 113 4.32 0.93 -5.73
C MET A 113 4.63 2.39 -5.38
N THR A 114 5.88 2.68 -5.02
CA THR A 114 6.37 4.03 -4.73
C THR A 114 6.19 4.97 -5.92
N LYS A 115 6.58 4.55 -7.12
CA LYS A 115 6.43 5.34 -8.34
C LYS A 115 4.96 5.66 -8.62
N THR A 116 4.07 4.69 -8.44
CA THR A 116 2.63 4.90 -8.67
C THR A 116 2.05 5.92 -7.69
N VAL A 117 2.32 5.82 -6.40
CA VAL A 117 1.82 6.81 -5.42
C VAL A 117 2.42 8.19 -5.68
N ARG A 118 3.71 8.27 -6.02
CA ARG A 118 4.36 9.54 -6.34
C ARG A 118 3.70 10.25 -7.53
N ALA A 119 3.27 9.50 -8.54
CA ALA A 119 2.53 10.04 -9.69
C ALA A 119 1.09 10.42 -9.33
N LEU A 120 0.43 9.66 -8.44
CA LEU A 120 -0.97 9.86 -8.08
C LEU A 120 -1.21 11.01 -7.09
N LEU A 121 -0.32 11.21 -6.12
CA LEU A 121 -0.52 12.19 -5.04
C LEU A 121 -0.78 13.62 -5.54
N PRO A 122 -0.03 14.17 -6.53
CA PRO A 122 -0.30 15.52 -7.04
C PRO A 122 -1.71 15.68 -7.61
N GLU A 123 -2.20 14.67 -8.33
CA GLU A 123 -3.54 14.68 -8.95
C GLU A 123 -4.65 14.67 -7.90
N LEU A 124 -4.43 13.99 -6.76
CA LEU A 124 -5.42 13.91 -5.68
C LEU A 124 -5.42 15.11 -4.73
N ARG A 125 -4.37 15.93 -4.76
CA ARG A 125 -4.30 17.19 -3.98
C ARG A 125 -5.09 18.32 -4.62
N SER A 126 -5.37 18.20 -5.92
CA SER A 126 -5.96 19.22 -6.78
C SER A 126 -7.47 19.30 -6.59
#